data_AF-A0A937NGG4-F1
#
_entry.id   AF-A0A937NGG4-F1
#
_cell.length_a   1.000
_cell.length_b   1.000
_cell.length_c   1.000
_cell.angle_alpha   90.00
_cell.angle_beta   90.00
_cell.angle_gamma   90.00
#
_symmetry.space_group_name_H-M   'P 1'
#
loop_
_entity.id
_entity.type
_entity.pdbx_description
1 polymer ?
#
loop_
_entity_poly.entity_id
_entity_poly.type
_entity_poly.pdbx_seq_one_letter_code
_entity_poly.pdbx_strand_id
1 'polypeptide(L)'
;MRNTYLWLLQLITGILIAVLLGVHMVLMHLDAILGFFGVDATKITSWESMIERSNQGIWAGLYIALLAVVLYHALNGLRNVILELTPSVRTERVVTRVIVAFGIVTFVFCSYVPIALLSA
;
A
#
# COMPACT_ATOMS: atom_id res chain seq x y z
N MET A 1 10.38 -21.47 -16.17
CA MET A 1 9.76 -20.13 -16.17
C MET A 1 10.45 -19.28 -15.11
N ARG A 2 11.40 -18.41 -15.49
CA ARG A 2 12.35 -17.78 -14.54
C ARG A 2 11.73 -16.69 -13.64
N ASN A 3 10.51 -16.23 -13.94
CA ASN A 3 9.84 -15.11 -13.26
C ASN A 3 8.45 -15.46 -12.70
N THR A 4 8.09 -16.74 -12.57
CA THR A 4 6.75 -17.15 -12.08
C THR A 4 6.42 -16.59 -10.69
N TYR A 5 7.43 -16.41 -9.84
CA TYR A 5 7.25 -15.87 -8.50
C TYR A 5 6.77 -14.41 -8.52
N LEU A 6 7.24 -13.57 -9.44
CA LEU A 6 6.81 -12.17 -9.56
C LEU A 6 5.33 -12.06 -9.97
N TRP A 7 4.91 -12.97 -10.84
CA TRP A 7 3.51 -13.10 -11.26
C TRP A 7 2.63 -13.58 -10.09
N LEU A 8 3.07 -14.62 -9.37
CA LEU A 8 2.34 -15.13 -8.20
C LEU A 8 2.21 -14.05 -7.12
N LEU A 9 3.29 -13.31 -6.85
CA LEU A 9 3.26 -12.18 -5.92
C LEU A 9 2.34 -11.05 -6.40
N GLN A 10 2.20 -10.81 -7.71
CA GLN A 10 1.23 -9.82 -8.24
C GLN A 10 -0.20 -10.22 -7.87
N LEU A 11 -0.55 -11.51 -8.03
CA LEU A 11 -1.88 -12.01 -7.68
C LEU A 11 -2.13 -11.94 -6.17
N ILE A 12 -1.17 -12.41 -5.37
CA ILE A 12 -1.27 -12.38 -3.90
C ILE A 12 -1.44 -10.93 -3.42
N THR A 13 -0.60 -10.01 -3.91
CA THR A 13 -0.71 -8.60 -3.51
C THR A 13 -1.99 -7.95 -4.01
N GLY A 14 -2.55 -8.37 -5.14
CA GLY A 14 -3.87 -7.90 -5.59
C GLY A 14 -4.99 -8.29 -4.60
N ILE A 15 -4.98 -9.54 -4.12
CA ILE A 15 -5.91 -10.01 -3.08
C ILE A 15 -5.70 -9.24 -1.78
N LEU A 16 -4.45 -9.07 -1.35
CA LEU A 16 -4.13 -8.32 -0.13
C LEU A 16 -4.54 -6.85 -0.23
N ILE A 17 -4.41 -6.20 -1.40
CA ILE A 17 -4.90 -4.85 -1.63
C ILE A 17 -6.42 -4.81 -1.49
N ALA A 18 -7.15 -5.73 -2.12
CA ALA A 18 -8.61 -5.76 -2.03
C ALA A 18 -9.09 -5.76 -0.57
N VAL A 19 -8.38 -6.47 0.32
CA VAL A 19 -8.67 -6.48 1.76
C VAL A 19 -8.17 -5.23 2.46
N LEU A 20 -6.86 -4.95 2.43
CA LEU A 20 -6.22 -3.89 3.22
C LEU A 20 -6.68 -2.49 2.78
N LEU A 21 -6.72 -2.24 1.48
CA LEU A 21 -7.24 -0.99 0.93
C LEU A 21 -8.75 -0.91 1.14
N GLY A 22 -9.47 -2.03 1.03
CA GLY A 22 -10.91 -2.08 1.33
C GLY A 22 -11.21 -1.59 2.74
N VAL A 23 -10.50 -2.09 3.74
CA VAL A 23 -10.60 -1.62 5.14
C VAL A 23 -10.29 -0.13 5.25
N HIS A 24 -9.22 0.34 4.61
CA HIS A 24 -8.86 1.76 4.62
C HIS A 24 -9.96 2.64 4.00
N MET A 25 -10.47 2.28 2.82
CA MET A 25 -11.49 3.04 2.12
C MET A 25 -12.80 3.09 2.91
N VAL A 26 -13.27 1.95 3.42
CA VAL A 26 -14.53 1.87 4.19
C VAL A 26 -14.48 2.80 5.40
N LEU A 27 -13.39 2.76 6.15
CA LEU A 27 -13.29 3.52 7.41
C LEU A 27 -12.99 5.01 7.18
N MET A 28 -12.15 5.36 6.20
CA MET A 28 -11.67 6.73 6.03
C MET A 28 -12.47 7.55 5.02
N HIS A 29 -13.18 6.89 4.10
CA HIS A 29 -13.72 7.55 2.91
C HIS A 29 -15.17 7.20 2.56
N LEU A 30 -15.80 6.23 3.23
CA LEU A 30 -17.19 5.82 2.95
C LEU A 30 -18.15 6.21 4.09
N ASP A 31 -17.92 7.34 4.75
CA ASP A 31 -18.73 7.84 5.86
C ASP A 31 -20.21 8.02 5.49
N ALA A 32 -20.51 8.49 4.27
CA ALA A 32 -21.89 8.61 3.80
C ALA A 32 -22.60 7.25 3.65
N ILE A 33 -21.89 6.21 3.20
CA ILE A 33 -22.45 4.86 3.06
C ILE A 33 -22.65 4.25 4.45
N LEU A 34 -21.68 4.39 5.35
CA LEU A 34 -21.79 3.95 6.73
C LEU A 34 -22.94 4.65 7.46
N GLY A 35 -23.10 5.96 7.25
CA GLY A 35 -24.20 6.76 7.79
C GLY A 35 -25.57 6.28 7.33
N PHE A 36 -25.72 5.86 6.07
CA PHE A 36 -26.95 5.25 5.56
C PHE A 36 -27.34 3.98 6.35
N PHE A 37 -26.36 3.20 6.81
CA PHE A 37 -26.58 2.02 7.66
C PHE A 37 -26.60 2.34 9.16
N GLY A 38 -26.63 3.62 9.55
CA GLY A 38 -26.69 4.04 10.95
C GLY A 38 -25.37 4.03 11.70
N VAL A 39 -24.23 3.98 11.00
CA VAL A 39 -22.88 4.04 11.60
C VAL A 39 -22.32 5.46 11.46
N ASP A 40 -22.08 6.14 12.57
CA ASP A 40 -21.44 7.47 12.57
C ASP A 40 -19.91 7.33 12.43
N ALA A 41 -19.41 7.68 11.24
CA ALA A 41 -17.99 7.66 10.88
C ALA A 41 -17.41 9.06 10.61
N THR A 42 -18.17 10.13 10.89
CA THR A 42 -17.85 11.50 10.46
C THR A 42 -16.56 12.06 11.05
N LYS A 43 -16.08 11.50 12.18
CA LYS A 43 -14.88 11.97 12.89
C LYS A 43 -13.65 11.06 12.71
N ILE A 44 -13.76 9.96 11.96
CA ILE A 44 -12.67 8.95 11.84
C ILE A 44 -11.40 9.54 11.19
N THR A 45 -11.55 10.61 10.42
CA THR A 45 -10.46 11.36 9.77
C THR A 45 -10.04 12.62 10.53
N SER A 46 -10.63 12.89 11.71
CA SER A 46 -10.19 14.01 12.54
C SER A 46 -8.75 13.78 13.04
N TRP A 47 -8.06 14.87 13.34
CA TRP A 47 -6.69 14.81 13.85
C TRP A 47 -6.61 13.97 15.13
N GLU A 48 -7.55 14.17 16.06
CA GLU A 48 -7.61 13.46 17.34
C GLU A 48 -7.80 11.96 17.13
N SER A 49 -8.76 11.57 16.28
CA SER A 49 -9.01 10.15 15.96
C SER A 49 -7.82 9.51 15.26
N MET A 50 -7.16 10.24 14.35
CA MET A 50 -5.96 9.76 13.67
C MET A 50 -4.80 9.54 14.66
N ILE A 51 -4.57 10.46 15.60
CA ILE A 51 -3.52 10.32 16.61
C ILE A 51 -3.81 9.15 17.55
N GLU A 52 -5.03 9.04 18.07
CA GLU A 52 -5.44 7.91 18.93
C GLU A 52 -5.23 6.57 18.23
N ARG A 53 -5.60 6.49 16.95
CA ARG A 53 -5.41 5.30 16.12
C ARG A 53 -3.94 5.00 15.84
N SER A 54 -3.13 6.02 15.58
CA SER A 54 -1.69 5.87 15.29
C SER A 54 -0.89 5.30 16.45
N ASN A 55 -1.36 5.50 17.70
CA ASN A 55 -0.73 4.95 18.91
C ASN A 55 -1.05 3.46 19.16
N GLN A 56 -1.88 2.86 18.31
CA GLN A 56 -2.26 1.45 18.42
C GLN A 56 -1.46 0.60 17.43
N GLY A 57 -0.73 -0.40 17.94
CA GLY A 57 0.15 -1.24 17.12
C GLY A 57 -0.53 -1.95 15.95
N ILE A 58 -1.82 -2.31 16.10
CA ILE A 58 -2.59 -2.94 15.02
C ILE A 58 -2.75 -2.02 13.81
N TRP A 59 -3.00 -0.73 14.02
CA TRP A 59 -3.21 0.24 12.95
C TRP A 59 -1.90 0.66 12.30
N ALA A 60 -0.84 0.87 13.09
CA ALA A 60 0.51 1.07 12.56
C ALA A 60 0.93 -0.13 11.68
N GLY A 61 0.67 -1.36 12.15
CA GLY A 61 0.91 -2.59 11.39
C GLY A 61 0.10 -2.66 10.09
N LEU A 62 -1.21 -2.36 10.14
CA LEU A 62 -2.07 -2.32 8.95
C LEU A 62 -1.60 -1.30 7.91
N TYR A 63 -1.20 -0.10 8.33
CA TYR A 63 -0.71 0.94 7.41
C TYR A 63 0.63 0.58 6.77
N ILE A 64 1.57 0.02 7.55
CA ILE A 64 2.86 -0.44 7.01
C ILE A 64 2.64 -1.63 6.07
N ALA A 65 1.74 -2.56 6.41
CA ALA A 65 1.40 -3.68 5.53
C ALA A 65 0.76 -3.19 4.23
N LEU A 66 -0.22 -2.29 4.29
CA LEU A 66 -0.83 -1.69 3.10
C LEU A 66 0.21 -0.98 2.24
N LEU A 67 1.11 -0.19 2.84
CA LEU A 67 2.20 0.49 2.14
C LEU A 67 3.10 -0.52 1.40
N ALA A 68 3.56 -1.57 2.07
CA ALA A 68 4.42 -2.60 1.46
C ALA A 68 3.73 -3.29 0.27
N VAL A 69 2.48 -3.71 0.47
CA VAL A 69 1.71 -4.46 -0.54
C VAL A 69 1.40 -3.58 -1.74
N VAL A 70 0.93 -2.35 -1.53
CA VAL A 70 0.56 -1.45 -2.63
C VAL A 70 1.79 -0.99 -3.42
N LEU A 71 2.92 -0.72 -2.73
CA LEU A 71 4.18 -0.38 -3.40
C LEU A 71 4.63 -1.52 -4.29
N TYR A 72 4.69 -2.75 -3.78
CA TYR A 72 5.07 -3.89 -4.61
C TYR A 72 4.14 -4.03 -5.82
N HIS A 73 2.82 -4.06 -5.60
CA HIS A 73 1.85 -4.34 -6.65
C HIS A 73 1.87 -3.29 -7.76
N ALA A 74 1.88 -2.01 -7.40
CA ALA A 74 1.88 -0.91 -8.35
C ALA A 74 3.19 -0.89 -9.16
N LEU A 75 4.32 -1.04 -8.47
CA LEU A 75 5.63 -0.98 -9.09
C LEU A 75 5.94 -2.20 -9.97
N ASN A 76 5.61 -3.40 -9.53
CA ASN A 76 5.75 -4.62 -10.34
C ASN A 76 4.77 -4.62 -11.53
N GLY A 77 3.55 -4.12 -11.34
CA GLY A 77 2.59 -3.91 -12.41
C GLY A 77 3.13 -2.93 -13.47
N LEU A 78 3.63 -1.76 -13.03
CA LEU A 78 4.23 -0.76 -13.92
C LEU A 78 5.45 -1.32 -14.67
N ARG A 79 6.31 -2.08 -13.99
CA ARG A 79 7.43 -2.79 -14.62
C ARG A 79 6.95 -3.65 -15.78
N ASN A 80 5.90 -4.45 -15.57
CA ASN A 80 5.37 -5.34 -16.60
C ASN A 80 4.82 -4.56 -17.79
N VAL A 81 4.02 -3.51 -17.54
CA VAL A 81 3.51 -2.62 -18.62
C VAL A 81 4.66 -2.05 -19.46
N ILE A 82 5.73 -1.54 -18.83
CA ILE A 82 6.87 -0.97 -19.57
C ILE A 82 7.58 -2.04 -20.41
N LEU A 83 7.76 -3.25 -19.88
CA LEU A 83 8.47 -4.32 -20.61
C LEU A 83 7.65 -4.97 -21.71
N GLU A 84 6.32 -4.94 -21.60
CA GLU A 84 5.41 -5.33 -22.68
C GLU A 84 5.45 -4.32 -23.83
N LEU A 85 5.49 -3.02 -23.51
CA LEU A 85 5.51 -1.94 -24.52
C LEU A 85 6.90 -1.68 -25.09
N THR A 86 7.98 -2.00 -24.38
CA THR A 86 9.36 -1.72 -24.80
C THR A 86 10.30 -2.88 -24.45
N PRO A 87 10.20 -4.01 -25.17
CA PRO A 87 10.97 -5.20 -24.85
C PRO A 87 12.45 -5.03 -25.19
N SER A 88 13.31 -4.98 -24.17
CA SER A 88 14.76 -5.13 -24.33
C SER A 88 15.43 -5.53 -23.02
N VAL A 89 16.57 -6.24 -23.10
CA VAL A 89 17.37 -6.63 -21.91
C VAL A 89 17.87 -5.41 -21.14
N ARG A 90 18.18 -4.31 -21.85
CA ARG A 90 18.61 -3.05 -21.23
C ARG A 90 17.45 -2.40 -20.48
N THR A 91 16.27 -2.32 -21.09
CA THR A 91 15.06 -1.78 -20.46
C THR A 91 14.72 -2.58 -19.21
N GLU A 92 14.72 -3.90 -19.29
CA GLU A 92 14.48 -4.78 -18.14
C GLU A 92 15.39 -4.46 -16.97
N ARG A 93 16.70 -4.37 -17.21
CA ARG A 93 17.69 -4.10 -16.16
C ARG A 93 17.53 -2.72 -15.53
N VAL A 94 17.32 -1.69 -16.36
CA VAL A 94 17.19 -0.30 -15.88
C VAL A 94 15.90 -0.12 -15.09
N VAL A 95 14.76 -0.51 -15.67
CA VAL A 95 13.44 -0.37 -15.05
C VAL A 95 13.38 -1.12 -13.73
N THR A 96 13.87 -2.38 -13.69
CA THR A 96 13.89 -3.17 -12.46
C THR A 96 14.69 -2.47 -11.36
N ARG A 97 15.88 -1.95 -11.67
CA ARG A 97 16.74 -1.27 -10.67
C ARG A 97 16.11 0.02 -10.15
N VAL A 98 15.58 0.85 -11.06
CA VAL A 98 14.95 2.13 -10.70
C VAL A 98 13.74 1.88 -9.81
N ILE A 99 12.87 0.96 -10.22
CA ILE A 99 11.65 0.63 -9.48
C ILE A 99 11.98 0.06 -8.09
N VAL A 100 12.95 -0.85 -7.98
CA VAL A 100 13.35 -1.40 -6.67
C VAL A 100 13.93 -0.32 -5.77
N ALA A 101 14.84 0.52 -6.28
CA ALA A 101 15.43 1.61 -5.51
C ALA A 101 14.36 2.61 -5.02
N PHE A 102 13.46 3.02 -5.92
CA PHE A 102 12.35 3.91 -5.59
C PHE A 102 11.41 3.29 -4.54
N GLY A 103 11.07 2.01 -4.69
CA GLY A 103 10.24 1.29 -3.74
C GLY A 103 10.86 1.23 -2.34
N ILE A 104 12.15 0.92 -2.23
CA ILE A 104 12.87 0.87 -0.96
C ILE A 104 12.89 2.25 -0.29
N VAL A 105 13.27 3.30 -1.04
CA VAL A 105 13.33 4.67 -0.50
C VAL A 105 11.95 5.12 -0.02
N THR A 106 10.91 4.89 -0.83
CA THR A 106 9.54 5.27 -0.48
C THR A 106 9.04 4.49 0.74
N PHE A 107 9.32 3.18 0.80
CA PHE A 107 8.93 2.36 1.95
C PHE A 107 9.57 2.86 3.25
N VAL A 108 10.90 3.04 3.25
CA VAL A 108 11.63 3.52 4.45
C VAL A 108 11.13 4.90 4.88
N PHE A 109 10.97 5.82 3.92
CA PHE A 109 10.52 7.17 4.21
C PHE A 109 9.08 7.20 4.74
N CYS A 110 8.15 6.49 4.11
CA CYS A 110 6.73 6.51 4.50
C CYS A 110 6.44 5.68 5.76
N SER A 111 7.23 4.63 6.05
CA SER A 111 7.11 3.88 7.30
C SER A 111 7.57 4.67 8.53
N TYR A 112 8.36 5.74 8.35
CA TYR A 112 8.81 6.58 9.46
C TYR A 112 7.66 7.12 10.32
N VAL A 113 6.60 7.65 9.69
CA VAL A 113 5.47 8.29 10.40
C VAL A 113 4.74 7.32 11.33
N PRO A 114 4.21 6.16 10.86
CA PRO A 114 3.51 5.22 11.75
C PRO A 114 4.44 4.64 12.83
N ILE A 115 5.73 4.50 12.56
CA ILE A 115 6.71 4.05 13.58
C ILE A 115 6.91 5.12 14.65
N ALA A 116 7.14 6.36 14.23
CA ALA A 116 7.38 7.48 15.14
C ALA A 116 6.18 7.74 16.06
N LEU A 117 4.96 7.71 15.50
CA LEU A 117 3.72 7.90 16.27
C LEU A 117 3.47 6.73 17.23
N LEU A 118 3.73 5.48 16.82
CA LEU A 118 3.59 4.33 17.72
C LEU A 118 4.54 4.38 18.93
N SER A 119 5.68 5.06 18.78
CA SER A 119 6.70 5.20 19.84
C SER A 119 6.57 6.47 20.69
N ALA A 120 5.58 7.33 20.42
CA ALA A 120 5.35 8.61 21.09
C ALA A 120 4.43 8.46 22.31
#